data_AF-A0A2M8Q773-F1
#
_entry.id   AF-A0A2M8Q773-F1
#
_cell.length_a   1.000
_cell.length_b   1.000
_cell.length_c   1.000
_cell.angle_alpha   90.00
_cell.angle_beta   90.00
_cell.angle_gamma   90.00
#
_symmetry.space_group_name_H-M   'P 1'
#
loop_
_entity.id
_entity.type
_entity.pdbx_description
1 polymer ?
#
loop_
_entity_poly.entity_id
_entity_poly.type
_entity_poly.pdbx_seq_one_letter_code
_entity_poly.pdbx_strand_id
1 'polypeptide(L)'
;LFDAGEPINRQFPFGQEPDRYALVAADGSQILPDRHKPFVFAYVQVGCAGLVYGESRHPLVEQLRRVKRSQLIEESALFDERTGELKPPAEIVNLRDLMEIELMAQACRMARDADLQPVLVADGSLVPFALLTSRNLAYDAERLL
;
A
#
# COMPACT_ATOMS: atom_id res chain seq x y z
N LEU A 1 20.18 19.43 -4.18
CA LEU A 1 20.49 19.31 -5.62
C LEU A 1 19.36 18.51 -6.26
N PHE A 2 18.46 19.15 -7.00
CA PHE A 2 17.38 18.50 -7.77
C PHE A 2 17.38 19.03 -9.21
N ASP A 3 18.56 19.18 -9.79
CA ASP A 3 18.67 19.48 -11.22
C ASP A 3 19.25 18.25 -11.89
N ALA A 4 18.37 17.37 -12.36
CA ALA A 4 18.74 16.15 -13.07
C ALA A 4 19.08 16.41 -14.55
N GLY A 5 19.13 17.68 -14.98
CA GLY A 5 19.41 18.05 -16.38
C GLY A 5 18.32 17.64 -17.37
N GLU A 6 17.16 17.17 -16.88
CA GLU A 6 16.02 16.88 -17.74
C GLU A 6 15.27 18.17 -18.10
N PRO A 7 14.97 18.40 -19.40
CA PRO A 7 14.22 19.58 -19.80
C PRO A 7 12.81 19.55 -19.20
N ILE A 8 12.48 20.55 -18.37
CA ILE A 8 11.15 20.73 -17.76
C ILE A 8 10.05 20.81 -18.83
N ASN A 9 10.39 21.26 -20.05
CA ASN A 9 9.49 21.41 -21.18
C ASN A 9 9.54 20.24 -22.19
N ARG A 10 10.17 19.12 -21.84
CA ARG A 10 10.22 17.96 -22.73
C ARG A 10 8.82 17.40 -22.92
N GLN A 11 8.33 17.42 -24.15
CA GLN A 11 7.07 16.79 -24.51
C GLN A 11 7.31 15.31 -24.83
N PHE A 12 6.59 14.43 -24.15
CA PHE A 12 6.51 13.02 -24.51
C PHE A 12 5.31 12.83 -25.42
N PRO A 13 5.46 12.10 -26.55
CA PRO A 13 4.31 11.77 -27.37
C PRO A 13 3.30 11.00 -26.50
N PHE A 14 2.02 11.28 -26.70
CA PHE A 14 0.96 10.48 -26.10
C PHE A 14 1.16 9.03 -26.54
N GLY A 15 1.38 8.12 -25.58
CA GLY A 15 1.49 6.70 -25.86
C GLY A 15 0.14 6.16 -26.33
N GLN A 16 0.15 5.04 -27.08
CA GLN A 16 -1.08 4.31 -27.35
C GLN A 16 -1.56 3.65 -26.05
N GLU A 17 -2.82 3.87 -25.65
CA GLU A 17 -3.43 3.13 -24.55
C GLU A 17 -3.38 1.63 -24.88
N PRO A 18 -2.96 0.75 -23.96
CA PRO A 18 -2.96 -0.68 -24.22
C PRO A 18 -4.37 -1.17 -24.55
N ASP A 19 -4.50 -1.98 -25.60
CA ASP A 19 -5.81 -2.50 -26.03
C ASP A 19 -6.45 -3.39 -24.95
N ARG A 20 -5.62 -4.05 -24.11
CA ARG A 20 -6.03 -4.89 -22.98
C ARG A 20 -5.09 -4.70 -21.80
N TYR A 21 -5.65 -4.36 -20.64
CA TYR A 21 -4.92 -4.22 -19.38
C TYR A 21 -5.80 -4.59 -18.19
N ALA A 22 -5.16 -4.98 -17.08
CA ALA A 22 -5.81 -5.17 -15.79
C ALA A 22 -5.60 -3.89 -14.96
N LEU A 23 -6.69 -3.17 -14.69
CA LEU A 23 -6.69 -2.05 -13.74
C LEU A 23 -6.97 -2.61 -12.35
N VAL A 24 -6.05 -2.42 -11.40
CA VAL A 24 -6.22 -2.90 -10.03
C VAL A 24 -5.96 -1.77 -9.05
N ALA A 25 -6.91 -1.52 -8.16
CA ALA A 25 -6.77 -0.65 -7.02
C ALA A 25 -6.59 -1.47 -5.74
N ALA A 26 -5.76 -0.98 -4.83
CA ALA A 26 -5.69 -1.49 -3.46
C ALA A 26 -5.96 -0.35 -2.48
N ASP A 27 -6.68 -0.66 -1.41
CA ASP A 27 -7.01 0.28 -0.34
C ASP A 27 -7.14 -0.50 0.98
N GLY A 28 -7.00 0.22 2.09
CA GLY A 28 -6.94 -0.31 3.43
C GLY A 28 -7.59 0.58 4.47
N SER A 29 -7.96 -0.05 5.57
CA SER A 29 -8.55 0.63 6.72
C SER A 29 -7.99 0.06 8.01
N GLN A 30 -8.02 0.86 9.06
CA GLN A 30 -7.42 0.53 10.34
C GLN A 30 -8.28 0.99 11.52
N ILE A 31 -8.18 0.22 12.60
CA ILE A 31 -8.62 0.61 13.94
C ILE A 31 -7.34 0.90 14.74
N LEU A 32 -7.21 2.13 15.21
CA LEU A 32 -6.09 2.56 16.04
C LEU A 32 -6.29 2.13 17.50
N PRO A 33 -5.20 1.85 18.23
CA PRO A 33 -5.29 1.52 19.64
C PRO A 33 -5.67 2.76 20.45
N ASP A 34 -6.50 2.55 21.48
CA ASP A 34 -6.94 3.59 22.41
C ASP A 34 -6.74 3.12 23.85
N ARG A 35 -5.77 3.73 24.54
CA ARG A 35 -5.42 3.43 25.94
C ARG A 35 -6.53 3.71 26.95
N HIS A 36 -7.59 4.42 26.54
CA HIS A 36 -8.74 4.71 27.40
C HIS A 36 -9.88 3.70 27.21
N LYS A 37 -9.71 2.69 26.35
CA LYS A 37 -10.67 1.59 26.17
C LYS A 37 -10.34 0.41 27.08
N PRO A 38 -11.34 -0.46 27.40
CA PRO A 38 -11.12 -1.65 28.21
C PRO A 38 -10.18 -2.69 27.58
N PHE A 39 -10.02 -2.66 26.26
CA PHE A 39 -9.14 -3.56 25.50
C PHE A 39 -8.30 -2.72 24.54
N VAL A 40 -6.98 -2.88 24.64
CA VAL A 40 -6.04 -2.21 23.74
C VAL A 40 -5.70 -3.18 22.61
N PHE A 41 -6.15 -2.86 21.40
CA PHE A 41 -5.84 -3.61 20.20
C PHE A 41 -5.76 -2.65 19.02
N ALA A 42 -5.13 -3.12 17.95
CA ALA A 42 -5.20 -2.47 16.65
C ALA A 42 -5.59 -3.52 15.61
N TYR A 43 -6.23 -3.07 14.55
CA TYR A 43 -6.62 -3.94 13.45
C TYR A 43 -6.34 -3.24 12.15
N VAL A 44 -5.76 -3.97 11.20
CA VAL A 44 -5.50 -3.48 9.85
C VAL A 44 -6.13 -4.46 8.88
N GLN A 45 -6.80 -3.94 7.85
CA GLN A 45 -7.25 -4.73 6.71
C GLN A 45 -6.95 -3.99 5.41
N VAL A 46 -6.64 -4.76 4.38
CA VAL A 46 -6.40 -4.27 3.03
C VAL A 46 -7.05 -5.21 2.02
N GLY A 47 -7.47 -4.67 0.89
CA GLY A 47 -8.08 -5.45 -0.19
C GLY A 47 -7.81 -4.86 -1.55
N CYS A 48 -7.93 -5.69 -2.59
CA CYS A 48 -7.88 -5.24 -3.97
C CYS A 48 -9.25 -5.28 -4.63
N ALA A 49 -9.46 -4.34 -5.55
CA ALA A 49 -10.52 -4.39 -6.54
C ALA A 49 -9.91 -4.18 -7.93
N GLY A 50 -10.44 -4.84 -8.96
CA GLY A 50 -9.92 -4.65 -10.30
C GLY A 50 -10.89 -5.01 -11.40
N LEU A 51 -10.53 -4.62 -12.62
CA LEU A 51 -11.24 -4.89 -13.86
C LEU A 51 -10.23 -5.20 -14.97
N VAL A 52 -10.71 -5.85 -16.03
CA VAL A 52 -9.95 -6.01 -17.27
C VAL A 52 -10.59 -5.13 -18.33
N TYR A 53 -9.83 -4.18 -18.85
CA TYR A 53 -10.33 -3.26 -19.86
C TYR A 53 -10.70 -4.01 -21.13
N GLY A 54 -11.83 -3.65 -21.73
CA GLY A 54 -12.38 -4.34 -22.91
C GLY A 54 -13.14 -5.63 -22.62
N GLU A 55 -13.24 -6.08 -21.35
CA GLU A 55 -13.90 -7.34 -21.00
C GLU A 55 -14.92 -7.19 -19.86
N SER A 56 -16.13 -7.67 -20.09
CA SER A 56 -17.20 -7.62 -19.07
C SER A 56 -17.06 -8.69 -17.99
N ARG A 57 -16.39 -9.80 -18.29
CA ARG A 57 -16.16 -10.94 -17.37
C ARG A 57 -14.81 -11.59 -17.67
N HIS A 58 -13.82 -11.33 -16.83
CA HIS A 58 -12.53 -12.02 -16.87
C HIS A 58 -12.28 -12.75 -15.54
N PRO A 59 -11.80 -14.02 -15.54
CA PRO A 59 -11.59 -14.79 -14.31
C PRO A 59 -10.69 -14.10 -13.28
N LEU A 60 -9.71 -13.32 -13.74
CA LEU A 60 -8.83 -12.51 -12.88
C LEU A 60 -9.61 -11.58 -11.95
N VAL A 61 -10.72 -11.00 -12.39
CA VAL A 61 -11.51 -10.05 -11.58
C VAL A 61 -12.03 -10.71 -10.31
N GLU A 62 -12.56 -11.93 -10.42
CA GLU A 62 -13.04 -12.70 -9.28
C GLU A 62 -11.90 -13.19 -8.38
N GLN A 63 -10.72 -13.44 -8.95
CA GLN A 63 -9.53 -13.77 -8.17
C GLN A 63 -9.03 -12.56 -7.37
N LEU A 64 -8.94 -11.38 -8.00
CA LEU A 64 -8.50 -10.13 -7.37
C LEU A 64 -9.41 -9.73 -6.19
N ARG A 65 -10.73 -9.90 -6.32
CA ARG A 65 -11.69 -9.66 -5.23
C ARG A 65 -11.44 -10.51 -3.98
N ARG A 66 -10.78 -11.65 -4.12
CA ARG A 66 -10.42 -12.55 -3.01
C ARG A 66 -9.07 -12.22 -2.40
N VAL A 67 -8.29 -11.35 -3.04
CA VAL A 67 -7.02 -10.86 -2.51
C VAL A 67 -7.32 -9.81 -1.46
N LYS A 68 -7.23 -10.24 -0.21
CA LYS A 68 -7.38 -9.42 0.98
C LYS A 68 -6.44 -9.93 2.06
N ARG A 69 -5.99 -9.03 2.93
CA ARG A 69 -5.23 -9.38 4.13
C ARG A 69 -5.79 -8.61 5.31
N SER A 70 -5.68 -9.22 6.48
CA SER A 70 -6.04 -8.58 7.72
C SER A 70 -5.14 -9.06 8.84
N GLN A 71 -4.85 -8.17 9.76
CA GLN A 71 -4.01 -8.45 10.91
C GLN A 71 -4.63 -7.82 12.16
N LEU A 72 -4.90 -8.66 13.16
CA LEU A 72 -5.15 -8.23 14.52
C LEU A 72 -3.80 -8.08 15.22
N ILE A 73 -3.61 -6.96 15.90
CA ILE A 73 -2.41 -6.65 16.65
C ILE A 73 -2.82 -6.63 18.11
N GLU A 74 -2.37 -7.63 18.83
CA GLU A 74 -2.68 -7.82 20.23
C GLU A 74 -1.98 -6.78 21.10
N GLU A 75 -2.53 -6.56 22.30
CA GLU A 75 -2.05 -5.61 23.29
C GLU A 75 -0.52 -5.70 23.50
N SER A 76 0.00 -6.91 23.67
CA SER A 76 1.43 -7.16 23.92
C SER A 76 2.35 -6.60 22.84
N ALA A 77 1.90 -6.53 21.59
CA ALA A 77 2.67 -6.02 20.46
C ALA A 77 2.54 -4.50 20.27
N LEU A 78 1.63 -3.85 21.01
CA LEU A 78 1.32 -2.42 20.90
C LEU A 78 2.09 -1.54 21.87
N PHE A 79 2.80 -2.11 22.83
CA PHE A 79 3.65 -1.36 23.75
C PHE A 79 5.12 -1.48 23.34
N ASP A 80 5.88 -0.40 23.51
CA ASP A 80 7.33 -0.43 23.38
C ASP A 80 7.91 -1.11 24.61
N GLU A 81 8.67 -2.20 24.42
CA GLU A 81 9.21 -3.01 25.52
C GLU A 81 10.19 -2.24 26.42
N ARG A 82 10.82 -1.16 25.92
CA ARG A 82 11.80 -0.37 26.67
C ARG A 82 11.15 0.74 27.47
N THR A 83 10.12 1.37 26.92
CA THR A 83 9.47 2.54 27.54
C THR A 83 8.17 2.17 28.27
N GLY A 84 7.54 1.06 27.90
CA GLY A 84 6.21 0.69 28.36
C GLY A 84 5.09 1.57 27.80
N GLU A 85 5.40 2.46 26.86
CA GLU A 85 4.44 3.37 26.24
C GLU A 85 3.75 2.72 25.04
N LEU A 86 2.53 3.18 24.75
CA LEU A 86 1.80 2.76 23.56
C LEU A 86 2.53 3.24 22.30
N LYS A 87 2.74 2.35 21.35
CA LYS A 87 3.32 2.66 20.04
C LYS A 87 2.51 3.75 19.34
N PRO A 88 3.18 4.68 18.64
CA PRO A 88 2.49 5.78 17.98
C PRO A 88 1.56 5.26 16.88
N PRO A 89 0.41 5.93 16.63
CA PRO A 89 -0.53 5.57 15.56
C PRO A 89 0.11 5.41 14.18
N ALA A 90 1.21 6.14 13.92
CA ALA A 90 1.96 6.08 12.67
C ALA A 90 2.49 4.67 12.36
N GLU A 91 2.84 3.86 13.36
CA GLU A 91 3.29 2.48 13.11
C GLU A 91 2.16 1.61 12.53
N ILE A 92 0.92 1.80 12.99
CA ILE A 92 -0.25 1.07 12.48
C ILE A 92 -0.60 1.54 11.07
N VAL A 93 -0.48 2.85 10.80
CA VAL A 93 -0.66 3.40 9.45
C VAL A 93 0.40 2.87 8.49
N ASN A 94 1.67 2.87 8.88
CA ASN A 94 2.76 2.34 8.05
C ASN A 94 2.58 0.84 7.75
N LEU A 95 2.09 0.06 8.72
CA LEU A 95 1.77 -1.34 8.50
C LEU A 95 0.65 -1.51 7.46
N ARG A 96 -0.41 -0.70 7.52
CA ARG A 96 -1.46 -0.68 6.49
C ARG A 96 -0.87 -0.35 5.11
N ASP A 97 -0.11 0.73 5.00
CA ASP A 97 0.48 1.17 3.73
C ASP A 97 1.39 0.08 3.14
N LEU A 98 2.19 -0.59 3.98
CA LEU A 98 3.02 -1.73 3.57
C LEU A 98 2.15 -2.88 3.05
N MET A 99 1.09 -3.23 3.77
CA MET A 99 0.17 -4.30 3.37
C MET A 99 -0.54 -3.99 2.04
N GLU A 100 -0.90 -2.72 1.78
CA GLU A 100 -1.47 -2.27 0.50
C GLU A 100 -0.46 -2.45 -0.66
N ILE A 101 0.79 -2.03 -0.46
CA ILE A 101 1.87 -2.16 -1.44
C ILE A 101 2.14 -3.65 -1.76
N GLU A 102 2.20 -4.50 -0.74
CA GLU A 102 2.35 -5.94 -0.93
C GLU A 102 1.19 -6.56 -1.71
N LEU A 103 -0.03 -6.11 -1.45
CA LEU A 103 -1.22 -6.52 -2.20
C LEU A 103 -1.16 -6.11 -3.66
N MET A 104 -0.76 -4.86 -3.93
CA MET A 104 -0.54 -4.37 -5.29
C MET A 104 0.54 -5.17 -6.03
N ALA A 105 1.64 -5.51 -5.34
CA ALA A 105 2.70 -6.34 -5.91
C ALA A 105 2.19 -7.76 -6.23
N GLN A 106 1.34 -8.33 -5.38
CA GLN A 106 0.67 -9.61 -5.64
C GLN A 106 -0.29 -9.52 -6.84
N ALA A 107 -1.14 -8.50 -6.89
CA ALA A 107 -2.07 -8.28 -8.00
C ALA A 107 -1.36 -8.07 -9.34
N CYS A 108 -0.21 -7.37 -9.33
CA CYS A 108 0.65 -7.20 -10.49
C CYS A 108 1.12 -8.54 -11.06
N ARG A 109 1.56 -9.46 -10.19
CA ARG A 109 1.94 -10.82 -10.61
C ARG A 109 0.75 -11.56 -11.20
N MET A 110 -0.40 -11.53 -10.54
CA MET A 110 -1.62 -12.20 -11.02
C MET A 110 -2.08 -11.68 -12.40
N ALA A 111 -1.98 -10.37 -12.65
CA ALA A 111 -2.28 -9.78 -13.94
C ALA A 111 -1.30 -10.23 -15.04
N ARG A 112 0.00 -10.26 -14.73
CA ARG A 112 1.03 -10.75 -15.65
C ARG A 112 0.86 -12.24 -15.96
N ASP A 113 0.54 -13.05 -14.96
CA ASP A 113 0.28 -14.49 -15.13
C ASP A 113 -0.97 -14.75 -16.00
N ALA A 114 -1.87 -13.76 -16.09
CA ALA A 114 -3.04 -13.76 -16.97
C ALA A 114 -2.77 -13.11 -18.35
N ASP A 115 -1.51 -12.84 -18.68
CA ASP A 115 -1.09 -12.17 -19.94
C ASP A 115 -1.73 -10.78 -20.14
N LEU A 116 -1.87 -10.03 -19.05
CA LEU A 116 -2.40 -8.67 -19.05
C LEU A 116 -1.36 -7.68 -18.55
N GLN A 117 -1.32 -6.51 -19.19
CA GLN A 117 -0.54 -5.37 -18.69
C GLN A 117 -1.17 -4.87 -17.37
N PRO A 118 -0.45 -4.87 -16.23
CA PRO A 118 -0.98 -4.33 -14.99
C PRO A 118 -0.92 -2.80 -14.99
N VAL A 119 -2.04 -2.18 -14.59
CA VAL A 119 -2.14 -0.77 -14.22
C VAL A 119 -2.61 -0.71 -12.78
N LEU A 120 -1.75 -0.23 -11.88
CA LEU A 120 -2.01 -0.24 -10.44
C LEU A 120 -2.38 1.16 -9.97
N VAL A 121 -3.39 1.24 -9.11
CA VAL A 121 -3.87 2.46 -8.48
C VAL A 121 -3.71 2.33 -6.97
N ALA A 122 -2.88 3.19 -6.40
CA ALA A 122 -2.74 3.33 -4.96
C ALA A 122 -3.63 4.49 -4.47
N ASP A 123 -4.23 4.37 -3.29
CA ASP A 123 -4.81 5.52 -2.61
C ASP A 123 -3.71 6.26 -1.85
N GLY A 124 -3.36 7.46 -2.31
CA GLY A 124 -2.31 8.30 -1.74
C GLY A 124 -0.97 8.25 -2.47
N SER A 125 0.11 8.59 -1.75
CA SER A 125 1.46 8.70 -2.30
C SER A 125 2.17 7.35 -2.30
N LEU A 126 2.94 7.05 -3.35
CA LEU A 126 3.82 5.87 -3.41
C LEU A 126 4.84 5.82 -2.26
N VAL A 127 5.20 6.98 -1.73
CA VAL A 127 6.07 7.10 -0.57
C VAL A 127 5.20 7.36 0.67
N PRO A 128 5.27 6.51 1.71
CA PRO A 128 4.62 6.76 2.99
C PRO A 128 4.92 8.17 3.48
N PHE A 129 3.89 8.88 3.94
CA PHE A 129 4.02 10.28 4.37
C PHE A 129 5.08 10.45 5.47
N ALA A 130 5.25 9.45 6.34
CA ALA A 130 6.30 9.43 7.35
C ALA A 130 7.70 9.54 6.73
N LEU A 131 7.99 8.84 5.62
CA LEU A 131 9.29 8.93 4.95
C LEU A 131 9.49 10.28 4.24
N LEU A 132 8.41 10.92 3.79
CA LEU A 132 8.46 12.25 3.18
C LEU A 132 8.65 13.38 4.22
N THR A 133 8.32 13.12 5.48
CA THR A 133 8.35 14.12 6.56
C THR A 133 9.36 13.82 7.66
N SER A 134 9.97 12.64 7.67
CA SER A 134 11.06 12.28 8.58
C SER A 134 12.23 13.22 8.38
N ARG A 135 12.50 14.06 9.39
CA ARG A 135 13.65 14.96 9.42
C ARG A 135 15.00 14.24 9.55
N ASN A 136 15.01 12.92 9.73
CA ASN A 136 16.20 12.10 9.90
C ASN A 136 16.12 10.79 9.10
N LEU A 137 16.17 10.90 7.77
CA LEU A 137 16.24 9.76 6.84
C LEU A 137 17.32 8.72 7.18
N ALA A 138 18.42 9.12 7.82
CA ALA A 138 19.52 8.23 8.19
C ALA A 138 19.23 7.35 9.42
N TYR A 139 18.33 7.78 10.33
CA TYR A 139 18.07 7.06 11.58
C TYR A 139 16.89 6.08 11.46
N ASP A 140 15.92 6.40 10.61
CA ASP A 140 14.72 5.58 10.44
C ASP A 140 14.91 4.40 9.47
N ALA A 141 15.89 4.49 8.56
CA ALA A 141 16.20 3.40 7.62
C ALA A 141 16.77 2.15 8.30
N GLU A 142 17.50 2.31 9.41
CA GLU A 142 18.07 1.18 10.19
C GLU A 142 17.01 0.44 11.03
N ARG A 143 15.83 1.02 11.22
CA ARG A 143 14.72 0.40 11.98
C ARG A 143 13.72 -0.35 11.12
N LEU A 144 13.84 -0.25 9.79
CA LEU A 144 12.94 -0.87 8.80
C LEU A 144 13.54 -2.10 8.11
N LEU A 145 14.76 -2.52 8.50
CA LEU A 145 15.45 -3.75 8.09
C LEU A 145 15.65 -4.67 9.31
#